data_AF-A0A7V9SCS2-F1
#
_entry.id   AF-A0A7V9SCS2-F1
#
_cell.length_a   1.000
_cell.length_b   1.000
_cell.length_c   1.000
_cell.angle_alpha   90.00
_cell.angle_beta   90.00
_cell.angle_gamma   90.00
#
_symmetry.space_group_name_H-M   'P 1'
#
loop_
_entity.id
_entity.type
_entity.pdbx_description
1 polymer ?
#
loop_
_entity_poly.entity_id
_entity_poly.type
_entity_poly.pdbx_seq_one_letter_code
_entity_poly.pdbx_strand_id
1 'polypeptide(L)'
;VHPSTLYPGGVGTVATIQLFTDYASRLMRYVEFMKRVVPMHDDLFDFFYEALPGYEEVGRRRVLLGCWGAFNDPEYCNFEYKDMTAWGRRMFVTPGIIVDGQLVTTDLVEINLGIRILLGSSYYEDWEDQEMFVRHDPLGNPVDRRHPWNQHTIPKPQKRDFDEKYSWVMSPRWFDGTDYLALDTGGGPLARLWATALAGLVDIGYVKATGNSVQINLPRTMLKPEVSFEWKIPKWSNAIERDRARTYFQAYAAAAALHFLEKALEEIRAGHTKPWEPFTVPEEAVSVGFTEAVRGVLSHHMVIRDGKIANYHPYPPTPWNANPRDVYGTLGPYEDAVTGQPIFEENPPETFKGIDIMRTVRSFDPCLPCGVHMYLGNGRVVKEVHSPILPNVRAH
;
A
#
# COMPACT_ATOMS: atom_id res chain seq x y z
N VAL A 1 -13.34 -6.50 8.87
CA VAL A 1 -12.45 -6.09 7.77
C VAL A 1 -13.09 -6.26 6.40
N HIS A 2 -13.93 -7.29 6.18
CA HIS A 2 -14.66 -7.47 4.92
C HIS A 2 -15.85 -6.50 4.85
N PRO A 3 -15.81 -5.47 3.98
CA PRO A 3 -16.96 -4.58 3.81
C PRO A 3 -18.08 -5.29 3.04
N SER A 4 -19.32 -4.90 3.30
CA SER A 4 -20.51 -5.46 2.65
C SER A 4 -21.21 -4.49 1.70
N THR A 5 -20.80 -3.22 1.67
CA THR A 5 -21.50 -2.16 0.91
C THR A 5 -20.68 -1.57 -0.22
N LEU A 6 -19.53 -2.14 -0.58
CA LEU A 6 -18.72 -1.70 -1.73
C LEU A 6 -19.06 -2.54 -2.96
N TYR A 7 -19.26 -1.86 -4.10
CA TYR A 7 -19.59 -2.49 -5.38
C TYR A 7 -18.82 -1.79 -6.52
N PRO A 8 -18.59 -2.44 -7.68
CA PRO A 8 -18.23 -1.71 -8.88
C PRO A 8 -19.32 -0.68 -9.19
N GLY A 9 -18.93 0.56 -9.49
CA GLY A 9 -19.86 1.66 -9.74
C GLY A 9 -20.32 2.44 -8.51
N GLY A 10 -19.93 2.07 -7.28
CA GLY A 10 -20.22 2.87 -6.09
C GLY A 10 -20.44 2.08 -4.79
N VAL A 11 -21.35 2.56 -3.94
CA VAL A 11 -21.63 1.94 -2.63
C VAL A 11 -23.13 1.77 -2.36
N GLY A 12 -23.48 0.77 -1.54
CA GLY A 12 -24.84 0.57 -1.02
C GLY A 12 -25.14 1.37 0.26
N THR A 13 -24.18 2.15 0.75
CA THR A 13 -24.34 2.97 1.96
C THR A 13 -25.30 4.12 1.69
N VAL A 14 -26.35 4.25 2.51
CA VAL A 14 -27.33 5.34 2.37
C VAL A 14 -26.76 6.64 2.95
N ALA A 15 -26.52 7.63 2.09
CA ALA A 15 -26.01 8.94 2.48
C ALA A 15 -27.08 9.74 3.25
N THR A 16 -26.85 9.99 4.54
CA THR A 16 -27.77 10.76 5.40
C THR A 16 -27.00 11.69 6.33
N ILE A 17 -27.60 12.82 6.72
CA ILE A 17 -27.00 13.70 7.74
C ILE A 17 -26.67 12.91 9.01
N GLN A 18 -27.56 12.01 9.45
CA GLN A 18 -27.34 11.18 10.63
C GLN A 18 -26.04 10.36 10.52
N LEU A 19 -25.84 9.65 9.41
CA LEU A 19 -24.63 8.85 9.17
C LEU A 19 -23.35 9.68 9.34
N PHE A 20 -23.32 10.87 8.73
CA PHE A 20 -22.13 11.72 8.77
C PHE A 20 -21.94 12.40 10.12
N THR A 21 -23.02 12.77 10.83
CA THR A 21 -22.89 13.26 12.22
C THR A 21 -22.39 12.17 13.18
N ASP A 22 -22.83 10.92 12.98
CA ASP A 22 -22.33 9.77 13.72
C ASP A 22 -20.84 9.55 13.45
N TYR A 23 -20.41 9.62 12.19
CA TYR A 23 -18.99 9.54 11.82
C TYR A 23 -18.19 10.69 12.44
N ALA A 24 -18.67 11.93 12.30
CA ALA A 24 -18.03 13.15 12.81
C ALA A 24 -17.76 13.07 14.32
N SER A 25 -18.75 12.62 15.10
CA SER A 25 -18.60 12.50 16.56
C SER A 25 -17.46 11.56 16.96
N ARG A 26 -17.25 10.48 16.21
CA ARG A 26 -16.17 9.50 16.43
C ARG A 26 -14.83 10.04 15.92
N LEU A 27 -14.84 10.69 14.76
CA LEU A 27 -13.66 11.33 14.19
C LEU A 27 -13.10 12.40 15.12
N MET A 28 -13.93 13.28 15.67
CA MET A 28 -13.46 14.35 16.58
C MET A 28 -12.82 13.82 17.87
N ARG A 29 -13.28 12.67 18.37
CA ARG A 29 -12.61 11.98 19.50
C ARG A 29 -11.23 11.46 19.10
N TYR A 30 -11.11 10.93 17.88
CA TYR A 30 -9.83 10.46 17.36
C TYR A 30 -8.87 11.61 17.06
N VAL A 31 -9.36 12.75 16.55
CA VAL A 31 -8.57 13.97 16.38
C VAL A 31 -7.97 14.41 17.71
N GLU A 32 -8.76 14.49 18.79
CA GLU A 32 -8.24 14.83 20.12
C GLU A 32 -7.23 13.81 20.65
N PHE A 33 -7.47 12.52 20.39
CA PHE A 33 -6.54 11.44 20.73
C PHE A 33 -5.19 11.64 20.03
N MET A 34 -5.18 11.94 18.74
CA MET A 34 -3.94 12.15 17.98
C MET A 34 -3.11 13.34 18.49
N LYS A 35 -3.75 14.38 19.05
CA LYS A 35 -3.02 15.49 19.70
C LYS A 35 -2.18 15.07 20.91
N ARG A 36 -2.47 13.90 21.49
CA ARG A 36 -1.67 13.31 22.59
C ARG A 36 -0.71 12.25 22.07
N VAL A 37 -1.13 11.47 21.08
CA VAL A 37 -0.39 10.31 20.59
C VAL A 37 0.84 10.69 19.79
N VAL A 38 0.76 11.76 18.96
CA VAL A 38 1.92 12.24 18.18
C VAL A 38 3.08 12.62 19.10
N PRO A 39 2.95 13.59 20.03
CA PRO A 39 4.06 13.97 20.89
C PRO A 39 4.53 12.84 21.80
N MET A 40 3.63 11.99 22.28
CA MET A 40 4.00 10.82 23.10
C MET A 40 4.93 9.86 22.36
N HIS A 41 4.68 9.61 21.07
CA HIS A 41 5.55 8.76 20.27
C HIS A 41 6.82 9.49 19.84
N ASP A 42 6.79 10.79 19.58
CA ASP A 42 8.01 11.57 19.37
C ASP A 42 8.94 11.44 20.59
N ASP A 43 8.45 11.70 21.80
CA ASP A 43 9.24 11.55 23.05
C ASP A 43 9.82 10.13 23.19
N LEU A 44 9.01 9.09 22.91
CA LEU A 44 9.45 7.70 22.99
C LEU A 44 10.52 7.36 21.94
N PHE A 45 10.31 7.77 20.69
CA PHE A 45 11.22 7.43 19.60
C PHE A 45 12.52 8.23 19.65
N ASP A 46 12.46 9.50 20.08
CA ASP A 46 13.63 10.32 20.36
C ASP A 46 14.45 9.73 21.52
N PHE A 47 13.79 9.27 22.59
CA PHE A 47 14.45 8.58 23.69
C PHE A 47 15.27 7.37 23.24
N PHE A 48 14.80 6.59 22.26
CA PHE A 48 15.56 5.43 21.76
C PHE A 48 16.88 5.83 21.08
N TYR A 49 16.90 6.94 20.35
CA TYR A 49 18.14 7.46 19.75
C TYR A 49 19.12 7.98 20.80
N GLU A 50 18.62 8.59 21.88
CA GLU A 50 19.47 9.09 22.97
C GLU A 50 20.00 7.96 23.85
N ALA A 51 19.14 7.01 24.23
CA ALA A 51 19.46 5.95 25.17
C ALA A 51 20.33 4.85 24.56
N LEU A 52 20.24 4.64 23.24
CA LEU A 52 21.02 3.65 22.50
C LEU A 52 21.73 4.33 21.31
N PRO A 53 22.88 4.99 21.52
CA PRO A 53 23.60 5.64 20.43
C PRO A 53 23.94 4.67 19.29
N GLY A 54 23.60 5.02 18.05
CA GLY A 54 23.76 4.16 16.87
C GLY A 54 22.49 3.37 16.50
N TYR A 55 21.40 3.50 17.28
CA TYR A 55 20.14 2.81 16.99
C TYR A 55 19.50 3.26 15.66
N GLU A 56 19.96 4.37 15.07
CA GLU A 56 19.60 4.80 13.72
C GLU A 56 19.96 3.76 12.63
N GLU A 57 20.87 2.83 12.91
CA GLU A 57 21.23 1.74 12.00
C GLU A 57 20.27 0.54 12.08
N VAL A 58 19.42 0.45 13.12
CA VAL A 58 18.51 -0.68 13.29
C VAL A 58 17.44 -0.67 12.20
N GLY A 59 17.46 -1.71 11.36
CA GLY A 59 16.56 -1.85 10.23
C GLY A 59 16.75 -0.81 9.14
N ARG A 60 17.91 -0.14 9.12
CA ARG A 60 18.26 0.87 8.10
C ARG A 60 18.37 0.20 6.73
N ARG A 61 17.83 0.85 5.72
CA ARG A 61 17.98 0.47 4.31
C ARG A 61 18.34 1.69 3.46
N ARG A 62 18.82 1.43 2.24
CA ARG A 62 18.81 2.41 1.15
C ARG A 62 17.38 2.94 0.97
N VAL A 63 17.24 4.24 0.67
CA VAL A 63 15.92 4.82 0.42
C VAL A 63 15.42 4.29 -0.93
N LEU A 64 14.60 3.24 -0.89
CA LEU A 64 13.95 2.62 -2.04
C LEU A 64 12.46 2.49 -1.71
N LEU A 65 11.73 3.61 -1.80
CA LEU A 65 10.34 3.68 -1.35
C LEU A 65 9.38 3.71 -2.54
N GLY A 66 8.30 2.95 -2.45
CA GLY A 66 7.17 2.99 -3.38
C GLY A 66 5.87 3.42 -2.70
N CYS A 67 5.15 4.35 -3.32
CA CYS A 67 3.80 4.75 -2.95
C CYS A 67 2.93 4.84 -4.21
N TRP A 68 1.74 4.24 -4.21
CA TRP A 68 0.84 4.25 -5.37
C TRP A 68 -0.36 5.20 -5.25
N GLY A 69 -0.28 6.11 -4.28
CA GLY A 69 -1.28 7.13 -4.05
C GLY A 69 -2.57 6.62 -3.40
N ALA A 70 -3.28 7.51 -2.74
CA ALA A 70 -4.49 7.18 -1.97
C ALA A 70 -5.50 8.32 -1.99
N PHE A 71 -6.77 7.97 -1.76
CA PHE A 71 -7.90 8.90 -1.70
C PHE A 71 -8.07 9.66 -3.02
N ASN A 72 -8.87 9.08 -3.91
CA ASN A 72 -9.19 9.70 -5.19
C ASN A 72 -9.94 11.02 -4.98
N ASP A 73 -9.56 12.04 -5.75
CA ASP A 73 -10.35 13.26 -5.88
C ASP A 73 -11.47 13.02 -6.92
N PRO A 74 -12.75 13.03 -6.50
CA PRO A 74 -13.88 12.78 -7.39
C PRO A 74 -14.06 13.86 -8.47
N GLU A 75 -13.46 15.05 -8.32
CA GLU A 75 -13.51 16.09 -9.35
C GLU A 75 -12.63 15.75 -10.57
N TYR A 76 -11.66 14.84 -10.41
CA TYR A 76 -10.68 14.49 -11.45
C TYR A 76 -10.65 12.99 -11.80
N CYS A 77 -10.92 12.12 -10.84
CA CYS A 77 -10.79 10.67 -11.04
C CYS A 77 -12.02 10.08 -11.73
N ASN A 78 -11.88 9.79 -13.02
CA ASN A 78 -12.85 9.08 -13.84
C ASN A 78 -12.55 7.58 -13.99
N PHE A 79 -11.47 7.09 -13.38
CA PHE A 79 -10.96 5.71 -13.48
C PHE A 79 -10.59 5.25 -14.90
N GLU A 80 -10.51 6.15 -15.88
CA GLU A 80 -10.05 5.80 -17.22
C GLU A 80 -8.52 5.72 -17.25
N TYR A 81 -7.98 4.66 -17.87
CA TYR A 81 -6.53 4.44 -17.95
C TYR A 81 -5.81 5.57 -18.68
N LYS A 82 -6.43 6.11 -19.74
CA LYS A 82 -5.85 7.20 -20.54
C LYS A 82 -5.60 8.48 -19.73
N ASP A 83 -6.38 8.68 -18.66
CA ASP A 83 -6.30 9.84 -17.78
C ASP A 83 -5.58 9.50 -16.45
N MET A 84 -5.08 8.27 -16.29
CA MET A 84 -4.54 7.73 -15.04
C MET A 84 -3.39 8.53 -14.46
N THR A 85 -2.50 9.01 -15.32
CA THR A 85 -1.45 9.94 -14.94
C THR A 85 -2.01 11.23 -14.32
N ALA A 86 -3.06 11.79 -14.93
CA ALA A 86 -3.62 13.07 -14.53
C ALA A 86 -4.39 12.96 -13.21
N TRP A 87 -5.32 12.00 -13.09
CA TRP A 87 -6.09 11.84 -11.85
C TRP A 87 -5.25 11.23 -10.72
N GLY A 88 -4.24 10.40 -11.03
CA GLY A 88 -3.32 9.87 -10.03
C GLY A 88 -2.58 10.97 -9.28
N ARG A 89 -2.14 12.01 -10.00
CA ARG A 89 -1.49 13.20 -9.42
C ARG A 89 -2.42 14.09 -8.59
N ARG A 90 -3.73 13.86 -8.63
CA ARG A 90 -4.75 14.60 -7.86
C ARG A 90 -5.19 13.88 -6.59
N MET A 91 -4.69 12.66 -6.35
CA MET A 91 -4.94 11.95 -5.10
C MET A 91 -4.49 12.74 -3.87
N PHE A 92 -5.23 12.62 -2.76
CA PHE A 92 -4.90 13.31 -1.50
C PHE A 92 -3.77 12.63 -0.72
N VAL A 93 -3.17 11.58 -1.27
CA VAL A 93 -1.82 11.09 -0.99
C VAL A 93 -1.18 10.88 -2.36
N THR A 94 -0.09 11.59 -2.65
CA THR A 94 0.49 11.57 -3.99
C THR A 94 1.21 10.25 -4.25
N PRO A 95 1.01 9.60 -5.41
CA PRO A 95 1.83 8.47 -5.83
C PRO A 95 3.28 8.92 -6.07
N GLY A 96 4.22 8.01 -5.86
CA GLY A 96 5.60 8.25 -6.28
C GLY A 96 6.57 7.12 -5.97
N ILE A 97 7.70 7.18 -6.66
CA ILE A 97 8.86 6.32 -6.41
C ILE A 97 10.01 7.20 -5.95
N ILE A 98 10.65 6.79 -4.85
CA ILE A 98 11.74 7.53 -4.24
C ILE A 98 12.97 6.64 -4.18
N VAL A 99 14.03 7.10 -4.82
CA VAL A 99 15.34 6.44 -4.83
C VAL A 99 16.37 7.43 -4.28
N ASP A 100 17.07 7.03 -3.22
CA ASP A 100 18.11 7.84 -2.57
C ASP A 100 17.64 9.26 -2.19
N GLY A 101 16.37 9.36 -1.77
CA GLY A 101 15.74 10.61 -1.36
C GLY A 101 15.24 11.49 -2.51
N GLN A 102 15.43 11.08 -3.77
CA GLN A 102 14.94 11.79 -4.95
C GLN A 102 13.62 11.21 -5.43
N LEU A 103 12.65 12.08 -5.74
CA LEU A 103 11.39 11.67 -6.36
C LEU A 103 11.64 11.39 -7.85
N VAL A 104 11.60 10.11 -8.23
CA VAL A 104 11.85 9.64 -9.60
C VAL A 104 10.68 9.96 -10.51
N THR A 105 9.47 9.57 -10.09
CA THR A 105 8.23 9.81 -10.83
C THR A 105 7.03 9.87 -9.90
N THR A 106 5.97 10.53 -10.35
CA THR A 106 4.61 10.52 -9.78
C THR A 106 3.59 9.97 -10.77
N ASP A 107 4.06 9.47 -11.92
CA ASP A 107 3.21 9.01 -13.00
C ASP A 107 2.74 7.57 -12.77
N LEU A 108 1.44 7.38 -12.53
CA LEU A 108 0.89 6.05 -12.29
C LEU A 108 1.06 5.09 -13.49
N VAL A 109 1.09 5.61 -14.73
CA VAL A 109 1.32 4.76 -15.91
C VAL A 109 2.76 4.26 -15.94
N GLU A 110 3.72 5.13 -15.67
CA GLU A 110 5.15 4.77 -15.59
C GLU A 110 5.41 3.80 -14.44
N ILE A 111 4.84 4.09 -13.26
CA ILE A 111 4.91 3.22 -12.09
C ILE A 111 4.38 1.83 -12.43
N ASN A 112 3.19 1.76 -13.05
CA ASN A 112 2.56 0.50 -13.49
C ASN A 112 3.47 -0.30 -14.42
N LEU A 113 3.93 0.33 -15.51
CA LEU A 113 4.74 -0.32 -16.54
C LEU A 113 6.11 -0.76 -16.04
N GLY A 114 6.62 -0.18 -14.95
CA GLY A 114 7.86 -0.61 -14.30
C GLY A 114 7.72 -1.87 -13.41
N ILE A 115 6.52 -2.35 -13.10
CA ILE A 115 6.35 -3.52 -12.21
C ILE A 115 6.84 -4.80 -12.90
N ARG A 116 7.67 -5.59 -12.19
CA ARG A 116 8.16 -6.90 -12.61
C ARG A 116 7.98 -7.89 -11.48
N ILE A 117 7.29 -9.00 -11.72
CA ILE A 117 7.20 -10.11 -10.78
C ILE A 117 8.28 -11.12 -11.15
N LEU A 118 9.33 -11.14 -10.34
CA LEU A 118 10.39 -12.13 -10.47
C LEU A 118 10.15 -13.31 -9.53
N LEU A 119 10.88 -14.38 -9.80
CA LEU A 119 11.04 -15.53 -8.92
C LEU A 119 12.48 -15.55 -8.39
N GLY A 120 13.09 -16.73 -8.28
CA GLY A 120 14.40 -16.95 -7.65
C GLY A 120 14.20 -17.97 -6.56
N SER A 121 13.76 -17.50 -5.39
CA SER A 121 13.68 -18.34 -4.19
C SER A 121 12.25 -18.73 -3.77
N SER A 122 11.31 -18.68 -4.73
CA SER A 122 9.88 -18.88 -4.48
C SER A 122 9.39 -20.26 -4.96
N TYR A 123 8.41 -20.83 -4.27
CA TYR A 123 7.81 -22.15 -4.55
C TYR A 123 6.84 -22.15 -5.76
N TYR A 124 7.31 -21.64 -6.90
CA TYR A 124 6.56 -21.58 -8.16
C TYR A 124 7.42 -22.06 -9.32
N GLU A 125 6.77 -22.54 -10.36
CA GLU A 125 7.34 -22.63 -11.70
C GLU A 125 7.22 -21.27 -12.38
N ASP A 126 8.14 -21.02 -13.31
CA ASP A 126 8.10 -19.83 -14.13
C ASP A 126 7.02 -19.97 -15.22
N TRP A 127 6.57 -18.84 -15.77
CA TRP A 127 5.54 -18.76 -16.81
C TRP A 127 6.08 -18.20 -18.14
N GLU A 128 7.38 -18.35 -18.39
CA GLU A 128 8.01 -17.88 -19.62
C GLU A 128 7.45 -18.52 -20.89
N ASP A 129 6.99 -19.76 -20.78
CA ASP A 129 6.39 -20.55 -21.85
C ASP A 129 4.88 -20.33 -22.01
N GLN A 130 4.24 -19.60 -21.10
CA GLN A 130 2.79 -19.34 -21.13
C GLN A 130 2.42 -18.21 -22.11
N GLU A 131 1.14 -18.11 -22.46
CA GLU A 131 0.65 -16.98 -23.26
C GLU A 131 0.77 -15.65 -22.49
N MET A 132 0.97 -14.55 -23.23
CA MET A 132 0.80 -13.21 -22.69
C MET A 132 -0.63 -12.75 -22.94
N PHE A 133 -1.35 -12.39 -21.87
CA PHE A 133 -2.68 -11.83 -21.95
C PHE A 133 -2.68 -10.41 -22.54
N VAL A 134 -1.68 -9.60 -22.20
CA VAL A 134 -1.60 -8.17 -22.50
C VAL A 134 -0.22 -7.83 -23.07
N ARG A 135 -0.16 -7.46 -24.35
CA ARG A 135 1.09 -7.04 -24.99
C ARG A 135 1.31 -5.53 -24.97
N HIS A 136 0.22 -4.76 -24.99
CA HIS A 136 0.25 -3.31 -24.87
C HIS A 136 -0.83 -2.86 -23.89
N ASP A 137 -0.55 -1.78 -23.16
CA ASP A 137 -1.56 -1.13 -22.32
C ASP A 137 -2.57 -0.33 -23.17
N PRO A 138 -3.63 0.24 -22.58
CA PRO A 138 -4.60 1.05 -23.32
C PRO A 138 -4.04 2.31 -24.01
N LEU A 139 -2.82 2.75 -23.67
CA LEU A 139 -2.11 3.86 -24.31
C LEU A 139 -1.15 3.40 -25.41
N GLY A 140 -1.04 2.08 -25.65
CA GLY A 140 -0.17 1.49 -26.66
C GLY A 140 1.27 1.25 -26.19
N ASN A 141 1.57 1.43 -24.91
CA ASN A 141 2.90 1.16 -24.37
C ASN A 141 3.13 -0.36 -24.26
N PRO A 142 4.34 -0.87 -24.53
CA PRO A 142 4.63 -2.29 -24.39
C PRO A 142 4.52 -2.74 -22.94
N VAL A 143 3.90 -3.89 -22.72
CA VAL A 143 3.75 -4.53 -21.40
C VAL A 143 4.65 -5.75 -21.33
N ASP A 144 5.48 -5.82 -20.29
CA ASP A 144 6.41 -6.92 -20.07
C ASP A 144 5.70 -8.23 -19.72
N ARG A 145 6.29 -9.37 -20.09
CA ARG A 145 5.81 -10.71 -19.70
C ARG A 145 5.82 -10.92 -18.18
N ARG A 146 6.73 -10.28 -17.47
CA ARG A 146 6.84 -10.30 -16.00
C ARG A 146 5.90 -9.32 -15.32
N HIS A 147 5.18 -8.48 -16.07
CA HIS A 147 4.16 -7.60 -15.50
C HIS A 147 2.97 -8.43 -14.97
N PRO A 148 2.31 -8.05 -13.86
CA PRO A 148 1.21 -8.83 -13.27
C PRO A 148 0.06 -9.18 -14.24
N TRP A 149 -0.23 -8.33 -15.23
CA TRP A 149 -1.20 -8.66 -16.28
C TRP A 149 -0.91 -9.96 -17.04
N ASN A 150 0.36 -10.35 -17.15
CA ASN A 150 0.83 -11.50 -17.93
C ASN A 150 1.28 -12.67 -17.06
N GLN A 151 1.16 -12.56 -15.75
CA GLN A 151 1.58 -13.60 -14.83
C GLN A 151 0.67 -14.81 -14.89
N HIS A 152 1.26 -16.00 -14.85
CA HIS A 152 0.55 -17.24 -14.51
C HIS A 152 1.11 -17.78 -13.20
N THR A 153 0.24 -18.06 -12.24
CA THR A 153 0.67 -18.57 -10.93
C THR A 153 0.67 -20.09 -10.93
N ILE A 154 1.86 -20.70 -11.05
CA ILE A 154 2.03 -22.16 -11.15
C ILE A 154 2.72 -22.66 -9.86
N PRO A 155 1.97 -23.06 -8.82
CA PRO A 155 2.56 -23.46 -7.55
C PRO A 155 3.34 -24.78 -7.65
N LYS A 156 4.51 -24.82 -7.01
CA LYS A 156 5.37 -26.00 -6.91
C LYS A 156 5.75 -26.25 -5.45
N PRO A 157 4.91 -26.96 -4.68
CA PRO A 157 5.26 -27.37 -3.32
C PRO A 157 6.56 -28.17 -3.30
N GLN A 158 7.51 -27.76 -2.47
CA GLN A 158 8.81 -28.42 -2.36
C GLN A 158 9.38 -28.27 -0.95
N LYS A 159 10.45 -29.04 -0.65
CA LYS A 159 11.19 -28.90 0.59
C LYS A 159 11.84 -27.51 0.64
N ARG A 160 11.80 -26.88 1.82
CA ARG A 160 12.49 -25.61 2.07
C ARG A 160 14.01 -25.82 2.02
N ASP A 161 14.67 -25.00 1.21
CA ASP A 161 16.12 -24.90 1.12
C ASP A 161 16.53 -23.42 1.03
N PHE A 162 17.31 -22.94 2.01
CA PHE A 162 17.69 -21.53 2.10
C PHE A 162 18.75 -21.11 1.06
N ASP A 163 19.40 -22.09 0.43
CA ASP A 163 20.35 -21.85 -0.66
C ASP A 163 19.65 -21.88 -2.04
N GLU A 164 18.40 -22.36 -2.10
CA GLU A 164 17.56 -22.36 -3.30
C GLU A 164 16.19 -21.70 -3.03
N LYS A 165 15.12 -22.48 -2.91
CA LYS A 165 13.75 -21.97 -2.71
C LYS A 165 13.30 -22.19 -1.28
N TYR A 166 12.88 -21.10 -0.63
CA TYR A 166 12.53 -21.12 0.78
C TYR A 166 11.24 -20.35 1.15
N SER A 167 10.55 -19.75 0.17
CA SER A 167 9.38 -18.92 0.44
C SER A 167 8.22 -19.15 -0.54
N TRP A 168 6.99 -18.92 -0.08
CA TRP A 168 5.81 -18.78 -0.95
C TRP A 168 5.64 -17.34 -1.45
N VAL A 169 6.41 -16.37 -0.94
CA VAL A 169 6.34 -14.99 -1.43
C VAL A 169 7.15 -14.90 -2.73
N MET A 170 6.58 -14.29 -3.77
CA MET A 170 7.29 -13.96 -5.02
C MET A 170 8.17 -12.71 -4.85
N SER A 171 9.01 -12.38 -5.83
CA SER A 171 9.94 -11.25 -5.78
C SER A 171 9.54 -10.09 -6.70
N PRO A 172 8.53 -9.28 -6.34
CA PRO A 172 8.23 -8.07 -7.08
C PRO A 172 9.42 -7.09 -7.03
N ARG A 173 9.68 -6.47 -8.16
CA ARG A 173 10.69 -5.43 -8.38
C ARG A 173 10.09 -4.32 -9.19
N TRP A 174 10.64 -3.13 -9.06
CA TRP A 174 10.36 -2.03 -9.96
C TRP A 174 11.56 -1.80 -10.87
N PHE A 175 11.33 -1.88 -12.17
CA PHE A 175 12.35 -1.71 -13.19
C PHE A 175 12.45 -0.23 -13.58
N ASP A 176 13.60 0.37 -13.34
CA ASP A 176 13.85 1.79 -13.61
C ASP A 176 14.38 2.07 -15.03
N GLY A 177 14.39 1.04 -15.89
CA GLY A 177 15.01 1.07 -17.21
C GLY A 177 16.40 0.42 -17.24
N THR A 178 17.03 0.21 -16.08
CA THR A 178 18.36 -0.40 -15.95
C THR A 178 18.35 -1.54 -14.93
N ASP A 179 17.89 -1.27 -13.72
CA ASP A 179 17.97 -2.15 -12.57
C ASP A 179 16.58 -2.61 -12.09
N TYR A 180 16.54 -3.77 -11.43
CA TYR A 180 15.35 -4.29 -10.77
C TYR A 180 15.38 -3.91 -9.28
N LEU A 181 14.76 -2.79 -8.93
CA LEU A 181 14.81 -2.24 -7.57
C LEU A 181 13.88 -3.00 -6.62
N ALA A 182 14.44 -3.44 -5.49
CA ALA A 182 13.70 -4.04 -4.37
C ALA A 182 13.07 -2.94 -3.49
N LEU A 183 12.11 -2.22 -4.06
CA LEU A 183 11.34 -1.20 -3.34
C LEU A 183 10.67 -1.80 -2.11
N ASP A 184 10.65 -1.02 -1.03
CA ASP A 184 9.82 -1.25 0.13
C ASP A 184 8.80 -0.13 0.32
N THR A 185 7.83 -0.37 1.18
CA THR A 185 6.74 0.58 1.39
C THR A 185 6.97 1.47 2.61
N GLY A 186 8.10 1.30 3.31
CA GLY A 186 8.35 1.92 4.60
C GLY A 186 7.31 1.56 5.66
N GLY A 187 6.69 0.38 5.54
CA GLY A 187 5.55 -0.04 6.35
C GLY A 187 4.25 0.69 6.03
N GLY A 188 4.22 1.42 4.90
CA GLY A 188 3.11 2.19 4.34
C GLY A 188 3.23 3.69 4.59
N PRO A 189 3.13 4.15 5.86
CA PRO A 189 3.18 5.57 6.20
C PRO A 189 4.43 6.32 5.75
N LEU A 190 5.62 5.72 5.88
CA LEU A 190 6.86 6.40 5.53
C LEU A 190 6.93 6.72 4.04
N ALA A 191 6.62 5.76 3.16
CA ALA A 191 6.62 5.99 1.71
C ALA A 191 5.57 7.04 1.30
N ARG A 192 4.36 6.99 1.86
CA ARG A 192 3.29 7.96 1.56
C ARG A 192 3.68 9.39 1.92
N LEU A 193 4.18 9.59 3.14
CA LEU A 193 4.58 10.90 3.61
C LEU A 193 5.76 11.45 2.80
N TRP A 194 6.73 10.59 2.45
CA TRP A 194 7.88 10.98 1.63
C TRP A 194 7.48 11.40 0.20
N ALA A 195 6.67 10.56 -0.48
CA ALA A 195 6.17 10.84 -1.82
C ALA A 195 5.36 12.14 -1.84
N THR A 196 4.42 12.27 -0.90
CA THR A 196 3.54 13.45 -0.81
C THR A 196 4.35 14.71 -0.50
N ALA A 197 5.29 14.65 0.45
CA ALA A 197 6.14 15.79 0.81
C ALA A 197 6.92 16.32 -0.39
N LEU A 198 7.66 15.44 -1.08
CA LEU A 198 8.53 15.82 -2.19
C LEU A 198 7.74 16.31 -3.41
N ALA A 199 6.60 15.67 -3.70
CA ALA A 199 5.82 16.01 -4.89
C ALA A 199 5.16 17.39 -4.78
N GLY A 200 4.83 17.85 -3.56
CA GLY A 200 4.25 19.18 -3.35
C GLY A 200 2.86 19.37 -3.96
N LEU A 201 2.16 18.28 -4.33
CA LEU A 201 0.89 18.34 -5.07
C LEU A 201 -0.36 18.42 -4.18
N VAL A 202 -0.23 18.13 -2.88
CA VAL A 202 -1.38 18.08 -1.94
C VAL A 202 -1.45 19.36 -1.12
N ASP A 203 -2.57 20.07 -1.24
CA ASP A 203 -2.98 21.13 -0.31
C ASP A 203 -4.50 21.12 -0.17
N ILE A 204 -4.99 20.67 0.98
CA ILE A 204 -6.41 20.65 1.35
C ILE A 204 -6.69 21.45 2.62
N GLY A 205 -5.77 22.35 3.01
CA GLY A 205 -5.82 23.10 4.26
C GLY A 205 -5.52 22.27 5.51
N TYR A 206 -6.18 21.12 5.66
CA TYR A 206 -5.92 20.14 6.73
C TYR A 206 -4.59 19.42 6.59
N VAL A 207 -4.16 19.21 5.35
CA VAL A 207 -2.89 18.60 5.00
C VAL A 207 -2.27 19.42 3.88
N LYS A 208 -0.96 19.68 4.01
CA LYS A 208 -0.20 20.43 3.02
C LYS A 208 1.20 19.85 2.84
N ALA A 209 1.53 19.46 1.61
CA ALA A 209 2.89 19.17 1.21
C ALA A 209 3.67 20.47 1.02
N THR A 210 4.88 20.55 1.58
CA THR A 210 5.71 21.78 1.54
C THR A 210 6.87 21.69 0.54
N GLY A 211 7.07 20.53 -0.08
CA GLY A 211 8.25 20.19 -0.91
C GLY A 211 9.35 19.45 -0.13
N ASN A 212 9.36 19.52 1.21
CA ASN A 212 10.34 18.82 2.06
C ASN A 212 9.77 18.27 3.38
N SER A 213 8.48 18.51 3.63
CA SER A 213 7.74 18.07 4.80
C SER A 213 6.25 17.95 4.45
N VAL A 214 5.46 17.42 5.39
CA VAL A 214 4.00 17.45 5.35
C VAL A 214 3.50 18.13 6.62
N GLN A 215 2.78 19.24 6.45
CA GLN A 215 2.05 19.89 7.53
C GLN A 215 0.65 19.26 7.67
N ILE A 216 0.28 18.93 8.90
CA ILE A 216 -0.98 18.28 9.28
C ILE A 216 -1.65 19.16 10.34
N ASN A 217 -2.77 19.77 9.98
CA ASN A 217 -3.50 20.73 10.81
C ASN A 217 -4.71 20.05 11.43
N LEU A 218 -4.75 19.97 12.77
CA LEU A 218 -5.88 19.41 13.52
C LEU A 218 -6.64 20.54 14.23
N PRO A 219 -7.96 20.69 13.99
CA PRO A 219 -8.74 21.79 14.53
C PRO A 219 -8.91 21.68 16.05
N ARG A 220 -9.36 22.76 16.70
CA ARG A 220 -9.75 22.74 18.12
C ARG A 220 -10.74 21.60 18.42
N THR A 221 -10.54 20.93 19.54
CA THR A 221 -11.42 19.86 20.05
C THR A 221 -12.01 20.27 21.40
N MET A 222 -12.73 19.38 22.07
CA MET A 222 -13.42 19.67 23.33
C MET A 222 -12.47 20.18 24.42
N LEU A 223 -11.30 19.55 24.56
CA LEU A 223 -10.36 19.81 25.66
C LEU A 223 -8.99 20.33 25.19
N LYS A 224 -8.74 20.39 23.89
CA LYS A 224 -7.42 20.78 23.33
C LYS A 224 -7.56 21.86 22.26
N PRO A 225 -6.67 22.87 22.23
CA PRO A 225 -6.61 23.86 21.16
C PRO A 225 -6.27 23.19 19.82
N GLU A 226 -6.38 23.93 18.73
CA GLU A 226 -5.83 23.51 17.44
C GLU A 226 -4.31 23.27 17.53
N VAL A 227 -3.81 22.39 16.68
CA VAL A 227 -2.37 22.07 16.62
C VAL A 227 -1.99 21.73 15.19
N SER A 228 -0.78 22.13 14.79
CA SER A 228 -0.15 21.71 13.55
C SER A 228 1.01 20.78 13.87
N PHE A 229 0.99 19.59 13.27
CA PHE A 229 2.14 18.69 13.25
C PHE A 229 2.85 18.81 11.91
N GLU A 230 4.18 18.79 11.91
CA GLU A 230 4.97 18.81 10.69
C GLU A 230 5.83 17.54 10.65
N TRP A 231 5.46 16.60 9.79
CA TRP A 231 6.34 15.47 9.49
C TRP A 231 7.44 15.93 8.55
N LYS A 232 8.69 15.87 8.98
CA LYS A 232 9.85 16.22 8.16
C LYS A 232 10.45 14.95 7.56
N ILE A 233 10.92 15.06 6.32
CA ILE A 233 11.64 13.96 5.68
C ILE A 233 12.83 13.56 6.57
N PRO A 234 12.92 12.31 7.03
CA PRO A 234 13.96 11.90 7.95
C PRO A 234 15.29 11.69 7.19
N LYS A 235 16.38 11.70 7.95
CA LYS A 235 17.73 11.42 7.42
C LYS A 235 17.90 9.96 6.97
N TRP A 236 17.14 9.04 7.56
CA TRP A 236 17.30 7.60 7.36
C TRP A 236 15.97 6.92 7.04
N SER A 237 16.04 5.82 6.28
CA SER A 237 14.95 4.85 6.16
C SER A 237 15.25 3.67 7.08
N ASN A 238 14.89 3.78 8.36
CA ASN A 238 15.17 2.78 9.40
C ASN A 238 13.89 2.36 10.15
N ALA A 239 14.02 1.51 11.18
CA ALA A 239 12.87 1.01 11.93
C ALA A 239 12.10 2.11 12.67
N ILE A 240 12.80 2.99 13.38
CA ILE A 240 12.19 4.06 14.18
C ILE A 240 11.43 5.07 13.30
N GLU A 241 11.99 5.45 12.15
CA GLU A 241 11.34 6.41 11.26
C GLU A 241 10.11 5.83 10.55
N ARG A 242 10.07 4.51 10.29
CA ARG A 242 8.84 3.84 9.83
C ARG A 242 7.74 3.88 10.91
N ASP A 243 8.11 3.65 12.17
CA ASP A 243 7.18 3.67 13.30
C ASP A 243 6.69 5.10 13.62
N ARG A 244 7.58 6.09 13.58
CA ARG A 244 7.23 7.52 13.70
C ARG A 244 6.29 7.95 12.59
N ALA A 245 6.62 7.64 11.34
CA ALA A 245 5.76 7.94 10.19
C ALA A 245 4.35 7.37 10.35
N ARG A 246 4.21 6.18 10.98
CA ARG A 246 2.90 5.58 11.27
C ARG A 246 2.06 6.43 12.20
N THR A 247 2.64 6.94 13.29
CA THR A 247 1.93 7.85 14.19
C THR A 247 1.54 9.15 13.50
N TYR A 248 2.41 9.73 12.68
CA TYR A 248 2.08 10.93 11.91
C TYR A 248 0.97 10.67 10.89
N PHE A 249 0.98 9.54 10.20
CA PHE A 249 -0.06 9.22 9.22
C PHE A 249 -1.42 8.93 9.87
N GLN A 250 -1.46 8.50 11.14
CA GLN A 250 -2.73 8.46 11.88
C GLN A 250 -3.35 9.86 12.03
N ALA A 251 -2.53 10.89 12.29
CA ALA A 251 -2.98 12.28 12.32
C ALA A 251 -3.33 12.78 10.90
N TYR A 252 -2.53 12.44 9.89
CA TYR A 252 -2.81 12.74 8.48
C TYR A 252 -4.20 12.22 8.07
N ALA A 253 -4.48 10.94 8.33
CA ALA A 253 -5.74 10.32 7.96
C ALA A 253 -6.93 10.96 8.70
N ALA A 254 -6.75 11.37 9.96
CA ALA A 254 -7.77 12.11 10.69
C ALA A 254 -8.03 13.49 10.06
N ALA A 255 -6.97 14.20 9.66
CA ALA A 255 -7.05 15.50 9.01
C ALA A 255 -7.72 15.40 7.62
N ALA A 256 -7.31 14.43 6.79
CA ALA A 256 -7.93 14.17 5.50
C ALA A 256 -9.40 13.74 5.63
N ALA A 257 -9.74 12.93 6.64
CA ALA A 257 -11.12 12.54 6.90
C ALA A 257 -12.04 13.72 7.28
N LEU A 258 -11.52 14.79 7.89
CA LEU A 258 -12.27 16.02 8.12
C LEU A 258 -12.64 16.69 6.79
N HIS A 259 -11.67 16.82 5.88
CA HIS A 259 -11.91 17.34 4.54
C HIS A 259 -12.97 16.50 3.79
N PHE A 260 -12.85 15.17 3.80
CA PHE A 260 -13.80 14.30 3.11
C PHE A 260 -15.20 14.34 3.72
N LEU A 261 -15.29 14.50 5.04
CA LEU A 261 -16.56 14.68 5.74
C LEU A 261 -17.25 15.98 5.33
N GLU A 262 -16.50 17.08 5.19
CA GLU A 262 -17.03 18.36 4.69
C GLU A 262 -17.56 18.21 3.27
N LYS A 263 -16.78 17.60 2.37
CA LYS A 263 -17.20 17.31 0.98
C LYS A 263 -18.46 16.43 0.92
N ALA A 264 -18.54 15.38 1.73
CA ALA A 264 -19.72 14.53 1.76
C ALA A 264 -20.97 15.28 2.27
N LEU A 265 -20.81 16.18 3.24
CA LEU A 265 -21.92 17.02 3.73
C LEU A 265 -22.35 18.07 2.70
N GLU A 266 -21.42 18.61 1.90
CA GLU A 266 -21.73 19.50 0.77
C GLU A 266 -22.61 18.79 -0.26
N GLU A 267 -22.23 17.59 -0.71
CA GLU A 267 -23.01 16.79 -1.66
C GLU A 267 -24.43 16.47 -1.14
N ILE A 268 -24.57 16.08 0.14
CA ILE A 268 -25.89 15.82 0.73
C ILE A 268 -26.74 17.09 0.77
N ARG A 269 -26.15 18.24 1.14
CA ARG A 269 -26.88 19.52 1.18
C ARG A 269 -27.32 19.97 -0.21
N ALA A 270 -26.55 19.64 -1.23
CA ALA A 270 -26.92 19.85 -2.63
C ALA A 270 -27.98 18.85 -3.14
N GLY A 271 -28.31 17.81 -2.36
CA GLY A 271 -29.25 16.75 -2.72
C GLY A 271 -28.63 15.61 -3.54
N HIS A 272 -27.32 15.65 -3.78
CA HIS A 272 -26.58 14.64 -4.52
C HIS A 272 -26.31 13.43 -3.61
N THR A 273 -27.27 12.51 -3.57
CA THR A 273 -27.27 11.37 -2.64
C THR A 273 -27.28 10.02 -3.35
N LYS A 274 -27.23 10.00 -4.68
CA LYS A 274 -27.13 8.77 -5.48
C LYS A 274 -25.71 8.19 -5.34
N PRO A 275 -25.54 7.03 -4.70
CA PRO A 275 -24.21 6.53 -4.34
C PRO A 275 -23.64 5.50 -5.33
N TRP A 276 -24.33 5.22 -6.44
CA TRP A 276 -23.99 4.14 -7.37
C TRP A 276 -24.44 4.43 -8.81
N GLU A 277 -23.60 4.08 -9.79
CA GLU A 277 -23.86 4.17 -11.23
C GLU A 277 -23.94 2.79 -11.89
N PRO A 278 -24.86 2.59 -12.87
CA PRO A 278 -24.96 1.35 -13.62
C PRO A 278 -23.78 1.16 -14.56
N PHE A 279 -23.40 -0.10 -14.75
CA PHE A 279 -22.32 -0.49 -15.66
C PHE A 279 -22.68 -1.79 -16.39
N THR A 280 -21.97 -2.06 -17.47
CA THR A 280 -22.04 -3.33 -18.20
C THR A 280 -20.67 -3.99 -18.13
N VAL A 281 -20.65 -5.28 -17.83
CA VAL A 281 -19.41 -6.06 -17.86
C VAL A 281 -19.00 -6.23 -19.33
N PRO A 282 -17.78 -5.80 -19.72
CA PRO A 282 -17.32 -5.96 -21.09
C PRO A 282 -17.02 -7.44 -21.41
N GLU A 283 -17.14 -7.83 -22.67
CA GLU A 283 -16.70 -9.16 -23.13
C GLU A 283 -15.18 -9.30 -23.04
N GLU A 284 -14.44 -8.26 -23.42
CA GLU A 284 -12.98 -8.20 -23.43
C GLU A 284 -12.51 -6.90 -22.76
N ALA A 285 -11.63 -6.98 -21.77
CA ALA A 285 -11.05 -5.79 -21.14
C ALA A 285 -9.74 -6.08 -20.39
N VAL A 286 -8.92 -5.04 -20.25
CA VAL A 286 -7.75 -5.01 -19.38
C VAL A 286 -7.91 -3.85 -18.42
N SER A 287 -7.63 -4.07 -17.13
CA SER A 287 -7.76 -3.01 -16.12
C SER A 287 -6.72 -3.14 -15.01
N VAL A 288 -6.48 -2.02 -14.34
CA VAL A 288 -5.68 -1.94 -13.13
C VAL A 288 -6.35 -0.99 -12.15
N GLY A 289 -6.37 -1.37 -10.87
CA GLY A 289 -6.75 -0.49 -9.77
C GLY A 289 -5.56 -0.24 -8.87
N PHE A 290 -5.24 1.03 -8.62
CA PHE A 290 -4.19 1.46 -7.70
C PHE A 290 -4.79 2.06 -6.43
N THR A 291 -4.17 1.76 -5.29
CA THR A 291 -4.43 2.43 -4.02
C THR A 291 -3.26 2.20 -3.06
N GLU A 292 -3.30 2.86 -1.92
CA GLU A 292 -2.44 2.59 -0.78
C GLU A 292 -3.22 1.80 0.26
N ALA A 293 -2.80 0.55 0.48
CA ALA A 293 -3.21 -0.18 1.67
C ALA A 293 -2.59 0.45 2.93
N VAL A 294 -3.06 0.01 4.10
CA VAL A 294 -2.52 0.44 5.41
C VAL A 294 -1.00 0.24 5.50
N ARG A 295 -0.46 -0.72 4.75
CA ARG A 295 0.96 -1.10 4.75
C ARG A 295 1.73 -0.64 3.50
N GLY A 296 1.12 0.09 2.57
CA GLY A 296 1.80 0.54 1.35
C GLY A 296 1.07 0.22 0.06
N VAL A 297 1.85 0.20 -1.03
CA VAL A 297 1.46 -0.12 -2.40
C VAL A 297 0.44 -1.26 -2.51
N LEU A 298 -0.66 -1.04 -3.23
CA LEU A 298 -1.63 -2.07 -3.60
C LEU A 298 -2.15 -1.86 -5.02
N SER A 299 -1.96 -2.87 -5.87
CA SER A 299 -2.42 -2.88 -7.26
C SER A 299 -3.18 -4.16 -7.50
N HIS A 300 -4.30 -4.05 -8.19
CA HIS A 300 -5.06 -5.19 -8.68
C HIS A 300 -5.08 -5.10 -10.19
N HIS A 301 -4.47 -6.08 -10.85
CA HIS A 301 -4.42 -6.19 -12.31
C HIS A 301 -5.40 -7.26 -12.76
N MET A 302 -6.31 -6.92 -13.67
CA MET A 302 -7.35 -7.83 -14.15
C MET A 302 -7.43 -7.84 -15.67
N VAL A 303 -7.70 -9.03 -16.22
CA VAL A 303 -8.02 -9.25 -17.63
C VAL A 303 -9.35 -9.99 -17.69
N ILE A 304 -10.26 -9.50 -18.54
CA ILE A 304 -11.55 -10.11 -18.84
C ILE A 304 -11.50 -10.65 -20.27
N ARG A 305 -11.92 -11.91 -20.45
CA ARG A 305 -12.20 -12.54 -21.77
C ARG A 305 -13.54 -13.28 -21.70
N ASP A 306 -14.35 -13.22 -22.76
CA ASP A 306 -15.70 -13.79 -22.81
C ASP A 306 -16.57 -13.45 -21.57
N GLY A 307 -16.48 -12.21 -21.09
CA GLY A 307 -17.22 -11.71 -19.92
C GLY A 307 -16.81 -12.36 -18.59
N LYS A 308 -15.66 -13.04 -18.53
CA LYS A 308 -15.11 -13.72 -17.35
C LYS A 308 -13.71 -13.24 -17.02
N ILE A 309 -13.32 -13.37 -15.76
CA ILE A 309 -11.95 -13.12 -15.33
C ILE A 309 -11.05 -14.17 -15.99
N ALA A 310 -10.21 -13.73 -16.93
CA ALA A 310 -9.19 -14.54 -17.58
C ALA A 310 -7.86 -14.50 -16.80
N ASN A 311 -7.54 -13.35 -16.19
CA ASN A 311 -6.39 -13.20 -15.31
C ASN A 311 -6.66 -12.19 -14.19
N TYR A 312 -6.15 -12.45 -12.98
CA TYR A 312 -6.32 -11.54 -11.84
C TYR A 312 -5.17 -11.66 -10.84
N HIS A 313 -4.40 -10.59 -10.67
CA HIS A 313 -3.23 -10.57 -9.81
C HIS A 313 -3.24 -9.35 -8.90
N PRO A 314 -3.54 -9.54 -7.60
CA PRO A 314 -3.32 -8.49 -6.62
C PRO A 314 -1.87 -8.55 -6.14
N TYR A 315 -1.21 -7.39 -6.11
CA TYR A 315 0.08 -7.20 -5.45
C TYR A 315 -0.07 -6.20 -4.30
N PRO A 316 -0.42 -6.69 -3.09
CA PRO A 316 -0.36 -5.90 -1.86
C PRO A 316 1.06 -5.50 -1.48
N PRO A 317 1.27 -4.80 -0.35
CA PRO A 317 2.60 -4.32 0.03
C PRO A 317 3.49 -5.41 0.64
N THR A 318 2.93 -6.40 1.34
CA THR A 318 3.74 -7.47 1.95
C THR A 318 4.57 -8.26 0.93
N PRO A 319 4.07 -8.62 -0.28
CA PRO A 319 4.92 -9.16 -1.34
C PRO A 319 6.15 -8.29 -1.65
N TRP A 320 6.02 -6.96 -1.65
CA TRP A 320 7.16 -6.05 -1.84
C TRP A 320 8.11 -6.08 -0.65
N ASN A 321 7.61 -6.11 0.57
CA ASN A 321 8.48 -6.04 1.75
C ASN A 321 9.12 -7.39 2.14
N ALA A 322 8.39 -8.48 1.95
CA ALA A 322 8.72 -9.82 2.45
C ALA A 322 9.28 -10.75 1.38
N ASN A 323 9.55 -10.24 0.18
CA ASN A 323 10.06 -11.11 -0.87
C ASN A 323 11.44 -11.67 -0.53
N PRO A 324 11.73 -12.88 -1.02
CA PRO A 324 13.06 -13.46 -0.88
C PRO A 324 14.00 -12.93 -1.99
N ARG A 325 15.23 -13.44 -2.00
CA ARG A 325 16.19 -13.23 -3.09
C ARG A 325 15.56 -13.54 -4.44
N ASP A 326 15.71 -12.59 -5.36
CA ASP A 326 15.29 -12.78 -6.75
C ASP A 326 16.30 -13.61 -7.55
N VAL A 327 16.02 -13.83 -8.84
CA VAL A 327 16.90 -14.54 -9.78
C VAL A 327 18.28 -13.88 -9.96
N TYR A 328 18.45 -12.61 -9.58
CA TYR A 328 19.71 -11.88 -9.62
C TYR A 328 20.45 -11.89 -8.27
N GLY A 329 19.89 -12.57 -7.26
CA GLY A 329 20.44 -12.64 -5.91
C GLY A 329 20.15 -11.39 -5.05
N THR A 330 19.37 -10.43 -5.54
CA THR A 330 19.05 -9.21 -4.79
C THR A 330 18.10 -9.53 -3.65
N LEU A 331 18.52 -9.19 -2.42
CA LEU A 331 17.72 -9.36 -1.21
C LEU A 331 16.43 -8.55 -1.26
N GLY A 332 15.36 -9.11 -0.71
CA GLY A 332 14.15 -8.35 -0.44
C GLY A 332 14.26 -7.48 0.81
N PRO A 333 13.29 -6.59 1.06
CA PRO A 333 13.40 -5.59 2.11
C PRO A 333 13.60 -6.11 3.54
N TYR A 334 12.92 -7.19 3.92
CA TYR A 334 13.10 -7.78 5.25
C TYR A 334 14.50 -8.35 5.43
N GLU A 335 14.99 -9.07 4.42
CA GLU A 335 16.31 -9.69 4.47
C GLU A 335 17.41 -8.63 4.46
N ASP A 336 17.29 -7.62 3.60
CA ASP A 336 18.23 -6.52 3.47
C ASP A 336 18.28 -5.66 4.75
N ALA A 337 17.13 -5.30 5.33
CA ALA A 337 17.10 -4.52 6.58
C ALA A 337 17.68 -5.25 7.80
N VAL A 338 17.61 -6.59 7.81
CA VAL A 338 18.10 -7.41 8.92
C VAL A 338 19.58 -7.76 8.74
N THR A 339 20.05 -7.87 7.50
CA THR A 339 21.42 -8.29 7.19
C THR A 339 22.41 -7.22 7.63
N GLY A 340 23.34 -7.59 8.50
CA GLY A 340 24.40 -6.69 8.97
C GLY A 340 23.95 -5.62 9.97
N GLN A 341 22.68 -5.61 10.40
CA GLN A 341 22.22 -4.66 11.41
C GLN A 341 22.94 -4.92 12.76
N PRO A 342 23.23 -3.86 13.54
CA PRO A 342 23.77 -4.01 14.89
C PRO A 342 22.73 -4.66 15.83
N ILE A 343 23.24 -5.38 16.82
CA ILE A 343 22.43 -5.96 17.91
C ILE A 343 22.75 -5.16 19.18
N PHE A 344 21.73 -4.51 19.73
CA PHE A 344 21.79 -3.75 20.99
C PHE A 344 21.29 -4.58 22.17
N GLU A 345 20.65 -5.72 21.93
CA GLU A 345 20.27 -6.66 22.97
C GLU A 345 21.47 -7.16 23.78
N GLU A 346 21.46 -6.94 25.09
CA GLU A 346 22.53 -7.34 26.02
C GLU A 346 22.39 -8.79 26.53
N ASN A 347 21.39 -9.54 26.06
CA ASN A 347 21.18 -10.92 26.49
C ASN A 347 22.24 -11.86 25.86
N PRO A 348 22.78 -12.81 26.64
CA PRO A 348 23.67 -13.83 26.10
C PRO A 348 22.93 -14.78 25.15
N PRO A 349 23.65 -15.56 24.32
CA PRO A 349 23.05 -16.44 23.30
C PRO A 349 21.96 -17.37 23.82
N GLU A 350 22.05 -17.83 25.06
CA GLU A 350 21.10 -18.76 25.68
C GLU A 350 19.74 -18.12 26.00
N THR A 351 19.71 -16.80 26.18
CA THR A 351 18.48 -16.02 26.47
C THR A 351 18.18 -14.97 25.41
N PHE A 352 18.90 -15.02 24.28
CA PHE A 352 18.76 -14.11 23.16
C PHE A 352 17.37 -14.20 22.53
N LYS A 353 16.71 -13.05 22.42
CA LYS A 353 15.35 -12.92 21.86
C LYS A 353 15.37 -12.36 20.43
N GLY A 354 16.43 -11.66 20.05
CA GLY A 354 16.53 -10.94 18.79
C GLY A 354 15.59 -9.73 18.74
N ILE A 355 15.47 -8.97 19.82
CA ILE A 355 14.51 -7.87 19.93
C ILE A 355 14.72 -6.80 18.85
N ASP A 356 15.96 -6.52 18.47
CA ASP A 356 16.29 -5.55 17.43
C ASP A 356 15.84 -6.05 16.04
N ILE A 357 16.11 -7.32 15.73
CA ILE A 357 15.61 -8.00 14.53
C ILE A 357 14.08 -7.94 14.49
N MET A 358 13.47 -8.23 15.62
CA MET A 358 12.02 -8.23 15.81
C MET A 358 11.39 -6.85 15.63
N ARG A 359 12.05 -5.77 16.07
CA ARG A 359 11.63 -4.38 15.86
C ARG A 359 11.78 -3.99 14.40
N THR A 360 12.91 -4.32 13.77
CA THR A 360 13.16 -4.09 12.34
C THR A 360 12.05 -4.68 11.49
N VAL A 361 11.76 -5.98 11.63
CA VAL A 361 10.73 -6.63 10.80
C VAL A 361 9.34 -6.09 11.11
N ARG A 362 9.01 -5.82 12.38
CA ARG A 362 7.71 -5.24 12.77
C ARG A 362 7.51 -3.81 12.29
N SER A 363 8.58 -3.04 12.08
CA SER A 363 8.48 -1.67 11.57
C SER A 363 7.86 -1.60 10.17
N PHE A 364 7.95 -2.68 9.40
CA PHE A 364 7.28 -2.82 8.09
C PHE A 364 5.82 -3.32 8.19
N ASP A 365 5.33 -3.60 9.40
CA ASP A 365 4.00 -4.16 9.68
C ASP A 365 3.67 -5.39 8.81
N PRO A 366 4.32 -6.55 9.02
CA PRO A 366 4.14 -7.72 8.16
C PRO A 366 2.70 -8.28 8.19
N CYS A 367 2.12 -8.49 7.01
CA CYS A 367 0.85 -9.18 6.84
C CYS A 367 0.99 -10.34 5.85
N LEU A 368 1.40 -11.51 6.33
CA LEU A 368 1.67 -12.68 5.49
C LEU A 368 0.46 -13.24 4.71
N PRO A 369 -0.80 -13.13 5.18
CA PRO A 369 -1.95 -13.46 4.33
C PRO A 369 -1.98 -12.65 3.03
N CYS A 370 -1.59 -11.37 3.07
CA CYS A 370 -1.42 -10.55 1.87
C CYS A 370 -0.16 -10.92 1.06
N GLY A 371 0.86 -11.48 1.72
CA GLY A 371 2.16 -11.85 1.13
C GLY A 371 2.11 -12.98 0.10
N VAL A 372 1.16 -13.90 0.25
CA VAL A 372 1.09 -15.12 -0.58
C VAL A 372 -0.25 -15.24 -1.31
N HIS A 373 -1.35 -14.75 -0.71
CA HIS A 373 -2.74 -14.77 -1.21
C HIS A 373 -3.25 -16.12 -1.80
N MET A 374 -2.47 -17.19 -1.66
CA MET A 374 -2.79 -18.55 -2.08
C MET A 374 -3.04 -19.44 -0.88
N TYR A 375 -4.02 -20.31 -1.03
CA TYR A 375 -4.32 -21.38 -0.09
C TYR A 375 -4.30 -22.71 -0.83
N LEU A 376 -3.25 -23.50 -0.62
CA LEU A 376 -3.21 -24.91 -1.04
C LEU A 376 -3.77 -25.76 0.10
N GLY A 377 -5.10 -25.81 0.22
CA GLY A 377 -5.78 -26.75 1.10
C GLY A 377 -5.92 -28.14 0.46
N ASN A 378 -6.33 -29.15 1.24
CA ASN A 378 -6.84 -30.45 0.75
C ASN A 378 -8.27 -30.32 0.16
N GLY A 379 -8.54 -29.26 -0.58
CA GLY A 379 -9.91 -28.83 -0.94
C GLY A 379 -10.60 -29.75 -1.94
N ARG A 380 -11.79 -30.24 -1.58
CA ARG A 380 -12.80 -30.73 -2.53
C ARG A 380 -13.24 -29.55 -3.41
N VAL A 381 -13.43 -29.80 -4.71
CA VAL A 381 -14.10 -28.84 -5.60
C VAL A 381 -15.49 -28.55 -5.05
N VAL A 382 -15.72 -27.31 -4.62
CA VAL A 382 -17.06 -26.81 -4.28
C VAL A 382 -17.51 -25.94 -5.45
N LYS A 383 -18.50 -26.42 -6.21
CA LYS A 383 -19.15 -25.60 -7.23
C LYS A 383 -20.19 -24.74 -6.54
N GLU A 384 -19.79 -23.54 -6.10
CA GLU A 384 -20.70 -22.58 -5.49
C GLU A 384 -21.14 -21.57 -6.55
N VAL A 385 -22.44 -21.57 -6.85
CA VAL A 385 -23.06 -20.57 -7.75
C VAL A 385 -23.67 -19.50 -6.87
N HIS A 386 -23.13 -18.29 -6.92
CA HIS A 386 -23.74 -17.13 -6.29
C HIS A 386 -24.67 -16.46 -7.29
N SER A 387 -25.98 -16.58 -7.06
CA SER A 387 -27.00 -15.81 -7.77
C SER A 387 -27.43 -14.62 -6.90
N PRO A 388 -27.44 -13.38 -7.40
CA PRO A 388 -27.82 -12.21 -6.63
C PRO A 388 -29.30 -12.19 -6.19
N ILE A 389 -30.11 -13.18 -6.59
CA ILE A 389 -31.58 -13.17 -6.43
C ILE A 389 -32.09 -14.30 -5.52
N LEU A 390 -31.26 -15.29 -5.11
CA LEU A 390 -31.74 -16.41 -4.29
C LEU A 390 -30.80 -16.72 -3.12
N PRO A 391 -31.31 -16.92 -1.89
CA PRO A 391 -30.50 -17.35 -0.76
C PRO A 391 -29.92 -18.75 -1.02
N ASN A 392 -28.61 -18.87 -0.80
CA ASN A 392 -27.74 -20.04 -1.01
C ASN A 392 -28.45 -21.40 -0.97
N VAL A 393 -28.64 -22.01 -2.15
CA VAL A 393 -28.99 -23.42 -2.25
C VAL A 393 -27.70 -24.20 -2.47
N ARG A 394 -27.28 -24.96 -1.44
CA ARG A 394 -26.21 -25.96 -1.58
C ARG A 394 -26.79 -27.19 -2.25
N ALA A 395 -26.39 -27.48 -3.48
CA ALA A 395 -26.59 -28.80 -4.07
C ALA A 395 -25.45 -29.72 -3.62
N HIS A 396 -25.80 -30.91 -3.11
CA HIS A 396 -24.85 -31.92 -2.62
C HIS A 396 -24.14 -32.67 -3.73
#